data_AF-A0AAV0BVC2-F1
#
_entry.id   AF-A0AAV0BVC2-F1
#
_cell.length_a   1.000
_cell.length_b   1.000
_cell.length_c   1.000
_cell.angle_alpha   90.00
_cell.angle_beta   90.00
_cell.angle_gamma   90.00
#
_symmetry.space_group_name_H-M   'P 1'
#
loop_
_entity.id
_entity.type
_entity.pdbx_description
1 polymer ?
#
loop_
_entity_poly.entity_id
_entity_poly.type
_entity_poly.pdbx_seq_one_letter_code
_entity_poly.pdbx_strand_id
1 'polypeptide(L)'
;MLPAWLSPVSLYGGFIRRCLSVAGLTPQSLDIDDETTLHFWGPNPTSSPSGKPALVLIHGFGPNGVWQWHPQISFFASDCNVFVPNLVFFGRSVTKSTDRSEVFQAKCVGKLMEKLGVEKFSVVGTSYGGFVAYHMARMWPERVEKVVIASSAINLRKQDNEGLFKRAKVDRIEDVLLPATAEQLRKLLSICTFRPPSRFLPDFLFNDLIREVLLIWGEHDRLFLLEKATQLKEYVLSPYV
;
A
#
# COMPACT_ATOMS: atom_id res chain seq x y z
N MET A 1 11.52 -26.67 5.68
CA MET A 1 11.39 -25.29 5.13
C MET A 1 12.01 -25.28 3.75
N LEU A 2 11.30 -24.78 2.73
CA LEU A 2 11.88 -24.54 1.41
C LEU A 2 12.77 -23.27 1.49
N PRO A 3 13.98 -23.29 0.92
CA PRO A 3 14.82 -22.09 0.87
C PRO A 3 14.15 -20.97 0.04
N ALA A 4 14.41 -19.71 0.38
CA ALA A 4 13.75 -18.54 -0.20
C ALA A 4 13.84 -18.42 -1.74
N TRP A 5 14.83 -19.06 -2.37
CA TRP A 5 14.97 -19.12 -3.83
C TRP A 5 14.02 -20.11 -4.53
N LEU A 6 13.29 -20.92 -3.77
CA LEU A 6 12.19 -21.78 -4.26
C LEU A 6 10.80 -21.16 -4.01
N SER A 7 10.71 -19.95 -3.44
CA SER A 7 9.44 -19.24 -3.26
C SER A 7 8.93 -18.71 -4.61
N PRO A 8 7.79 -19.21 -5.13
CA PRO A 8 7.20 -18.67 -6.35
C PRO A 8 6.84 -17.19 -6.21
N VAL A 9 6.50 -16.75 -4.99
CA VAL A 9 6.17 -15.36 -4.69
C VAL A 9 7.41 -14.47 -4.75
N SER A 10 8.54 -14.89 -4.18
CA SER A 10 9.80 -14.12 -4.31
C SER A 10 10.28 -14.05 -5.77
N LEU A 11 10.13 -15.12 -6.55
CA LEU A 11 10.43 -15.13 -7.98
C LEU A 11 9.56 -14.15 -8.77
N TYR A 12 8.25 -14.17 -8.52
CA TYR A 12 7.33 -13.22 -9.16
C TYR A 12 7.59 -11.78 -8.71
N GLY A 13 7.95 -11.56 -7.44
CA GLY A 13 8.43 -10.27 -6.95
C GLY A 13 9.69 -9.79 -7.68
N GLY A 14 10.61 -10.70 -8.03
CA GLY A 14 11.76 -10.41 -8.87
C GLY A 14 11.37 -9.96 -10.28
N PHE A 15 10.41 -10.65 -10.91
CA PHE A 15 9.83 -10.26 -12.19
C PHE A 15 9.20 -8.87 -12.13
N ILE A 16 8.38 -8.58 -11.12
CA ILE A 16 7.77 -7.25 -10.92
C ILE A 16 8.85 -6.17 -10.86
N ARG A 17 9.88 -6.35 -10.02
CA ARG A 17 10.98 -5.38 -9.90
C ARG A 17 11.66 -5.12 -11.25
N ARG A 18 11.86 -6.17 -12.05
CA ARG A 18 12.43 -6.03 -13.39
C ARG A 18 11.53 -5.22 -14.32
N CYS A 19 10.21 -5.45 -14.30
CA CYS A 19 9.25 -4.67 -15.08
C CYS A 19 9.30 -3.18 -14.74
N LEU A 20 9.39 -2.84 -13.44
CA LEU A 20 9.50 -1.46 -13.00
C LEU A 20 10.81 -0.81 -13.44
N SER A 21 11.93 -1.54 -13.35
CA SER A 21 13.22 -1.05 -13.86
C SER A 21 13.22 -0.81 -15.36
N VAL A 22 12.55 -1.68 -16.14
CA VAL A 22 12.38 -1.47 -17.59
C VAL A 22 11.49 -0.24 -17.86
N ALA A 23 10.53 0.04 -16.99
CA ALA A 23 9.71 1.26 -17.03
C ALA A 23 10.46 2.52 -16.53
N GLY A 24 11.75 2.43 -16.21
CA GLY A 24 12.57 3.57 -15.79
C GLY A 24 12.47 3.93 -14.31
N LEU A 25 11.82 3.10 -13.49
CA LEU A 25 11.73 3.30 -12.05
C LEU A 25 12.85 2.58 -11.30
N THR A 26 13.35 3.20 -10.23
CA THR A 26 14.34 2.62 -9.32
C THR A 26 13.80 2.59 -7.89
N PRO A 27 14.15 1.56 -7.09
CA PRO A 27 13.86 1.55 -5.67
C PRO A 27 14.74 2.59 -4.96
N GLN A 28 14.12 3.38 -4.08
CA GLN A 28 14.74 4.50 -3.39
C GLN A 28 14.26 4.54 -1.94
N SER A 29 15.11 5.05 -1.06
CA SER A 29 14.77 5.37 0.33
C SER A 29 15.14 6.82 0.60
N LEU A 30 14.24 7.54 1.27
CA LEU A 30 14.46 8.93 1.63
C LEU A 30 13.96 9.19 3.06
N ASP A 31 14.83 9.79 3.87
CA ASP A 31 14.46 10.31 5.18
C ASP A 31 13.67 11.60 4.98
N ILE A 32 12.38 11.58 5.32
CA ILE A 32 11.51 12.74 5.17
C ILE A 32 11.55 13.67 6.39
N ASP A 33 12.02 13.17 7.54
CA ASP A 33 12.37 13.88 8.76
C ASP A 33 13.28 12.97 9.64
N ASP A 34 13.64 13.43 10.84
CA ASP A 34 14.55 12.72 11.76
C ASP A 34 13.97 11.40 12.32
N GLU A 35 12.69 11.16 12.11
CA GLU A 35 11.96 10.03 12.66
C GLU A 35 11.48 9.04 11.60
N THR A 36 11.34 9.47 10.34
CA THR A 36 10.60 8.74 9.32
C THR A 36 11.39 8.59 8.03
N THR A 37 11.54 7.34 7.58
CA THR A 37 12.12 6.96 6.30
C THR A 37 11.04 6.34 5.42
N LEU A 38 10.87 6.86 4.21
CA LEU A 38 10.00 6.26 3.21
C LEU A 38 10.81 5.52 2.15
N HIS A 39 10.40 4.28 1.87
CA HIS A 39 10.86 3.50 0.74
C HIS A 39 9.83 3.60 -0.39
N PHE A 40 10.28 3.93 -1.59
CA PHE A 40 9.41 4.11 -2.75
C PHE A 40 10.09 3.62 -4.03
N TRP A 41 9.29 3.44 -5.08
CA TRP A 41 9.80 3.35 -6.44
C TRP A 41 9.50 4.66 -7.16
N GLY A 42 10.48 5.24 -7.83
CA GLY A 42 10.32 6.51 -8.54
C GLY A 42 11.23 6.60 -9.75
N PRO A 43 11.13 7.67 -10.55
CA PRO A 43 12.03 7.89 -11.69
C PRO A 43 13.49 7.84 -11.25
N ASN A 44 14.35 7.30 -12.10
CA ASN A 44 15.79 7.23 -11.82
C ASN A 44 16.35 8.64 -11.53
N PRO A 45 16.94 8.92 -10.34
CA PRO A 45 17.45 10.24 -9.99
C PRO A 45 18.56 10.75 -10.91
N THR A 46 19.26 9.86 -11.62
CA THR A 46 20.33 10.24 -12.55
C THR A 46 19.82 10.55 -13.96
N SER A 47 18.53 10.33 -14.22
CA SER A 47 17.93 10.67 -15.51
C SER A 47 17.64 12.17 -15.60
N SER A 48 17.78 12.74 -16.80
CA SER A 48 17.41 14.14 -17.03
C SER A 48 15.91 14.34 -16.77
N PRO A 49 15.50 15.49 -16.21
CA PRO A 49 14.09 15.81 -16.00
C PRO A 49 13.28 15.63 -17.29
N SER A 50 12.25 14.80 -17.24
CA SER A 50 11.47 14.42 -18.43
C SER A 50 10.40 15.45 -18.83
N GLY A 51 10.13 16.44 -17.96
CA GLY A 51 9.01 17.38 -18.11
C GLY A 51 7.61 16.75 -17.99
N LYS A 52 7.53 15.43 -17.75
CA LYS A 52 6.27 14.70 -17.60
C LYS A 52 5.56 15.08 -16.29
N PRO A 53 4.22 15.09 -16.26
CA PRO A 53 3.48 15.29 -15.02
C PRO A 53 3.79 14.20 -13.99
N ALA A 54 3.80 14.56 -12.71
CA ALA A 54 4.04 13.62 -11.63
C ALA A 54 2.76 12.86 -11.25
N LEU A 55 2.88 11.56 -11.04
CA LEU A 55 1.78 10.67 -10.67
C LEU A 55 2.17 9.84 -9.45
N VAL A 56 1.43 9.96 -8.36
CA VAL A 56 1.65 9.21 -7.13
C VAL A 56 0.61 8.10 -7.01
N LEU A 57 1.06 6.85 -6.85
CA LEU A 57 0.21 5.66 -6.74
C LEU A 57 0.26 5.11 -5.31
N ILE A 58 -0.83 5.27 -4.55
CA ILE A 58 -0.92 4.91 -3.14
C ILE A 58 -1.61 3.56 -2.97
N HIS A 59 -0.94 2.63 -2.28
CA HIS A 59 -1.46 1.27 -2.14
C HIS A 59 -2.53 1.12 -1.05
N GLY A 60 -3.33 0.06 -1.16
CA GLY A 60 -4.30 -0.34 -0.14
C GLY A 60 -3.65 -1.08 1.02
N PHE A 61 -4.47 -1.54 1.96
CA PHE A 61 -4.00 -2.39 3.05
C PHE A 61 -3.64 -3.79 2.50
N GLY A 62 -2.50 -4.34 2.88
CA GLY A 62 -2.02 -5.65 2.44
C GLY A 62 -0.75 -5.57 1.59
N PRO A 63 -0.83 -5.68 0.26
CA PRO A 63 0.34 -5.69 -0.60
C PRO A 63 1.08 -4.36 -0.57
N ASN A 64 2.41 -4.42 -0.66
CA ASN A 64 3.22 -3.23 -0.85
C ASN A 64 2.95 -2.56 -2.22
N GLY A 65 3.45 -1.35 -2.40
CA GLY A 65 3.12 -0.49 -3.55
C GLY A 65 3.32 -1.15 -4.91
N VAL A 66 4.45 -1.82 -5.12
CA VAL A 66 4.79 -2.39 -6.43
C VAL A 66 3.96 -3.62 -6.76
N TRP A 67 3.61 -4.43 -5.77
CA TRP A 67 2.75 -5.59 -5.99
C TRP A 67 1.37 -5.17 -6.48
N GLN A 68 0.83 -4.09 -5.92
CA GLN A 68 -0.49 -3.61 -6.32
C GLN A 68 -0.49 -2.86 -7.65
N TRP A 69 0.53 -2.05 -7.90
CA TRP A 69 0.52 -1.10 -9.02
C TRP A 69 1.30 -1.55 -10.26
N HIS A 70 2.04 -2.66 -10.21
CA HIS A 70 2.87 -3.09 -11.35
C HIS A 70 2.15 -3.13 -12.72
N PRO A 71 0.86 -3.55 -12.84
CA PRO A 71 0.20 -3.55 -14.13
C PRO A 71 -0.02 -2.13 -14.67
N GLN A 72 -0.33 -1.17 -13.79
CA GLN A 72 -0.58 0.22 -14.13
C GLN A 72 0.71 1.01 -14.37
N ILE A 73 1.80 0.71 -13.63
CA ILE A 73 3.07 1.41 -13.78
C ILE A 73 3.59 1.31 -15.22
N SER A 74 3.54 0.12 -15.83
CA SER A 74 3.99 -0.07 -17.22
C SER A 74 3.21 0.79 -18.23
N PHE A 75 1.94 1.08 -17.97
CA PHE A 75 1.14 1.96 -18.80
C PHE A 75 1.51 3.43 -18.56
N PHE A 76 1.51 3.88 -17.30
CA PHE A 76 1.68 5.30 -16.97
C PHE A 76 3.10 5.82 -17.09
N ALA A 77 4.14 4.98 -16.97
CA ALA A 77 5.53 5.44 -17.02
C ALA A 77 5.94 6.06 -18.37
N SER A 78 5.17 5.75 -19.44
CA SER A 78 5.36 6.36 -20.76
C SER A 78 5.00 7.85 -20.76
N ASP A 79 3.97 8.26 -20.01
CA ASP A 79 3.41 9.61 -20.04
C ASP A 79 3.62 10.41 -18.74
N CYS A 80 3.91 9.74 -17.62
CA CYS A 80 4.02 10.34 -16.29
C CYS A 80 5.35 9.98 -15.61
N ASN A 81 5.81 10.87 -14.72
CA ASN A 81 6.81 10.54 -13.71
C ASN A 81 6.10 9.83 -12.55
N VAL A 82 6.18 8.50 -12.53
CA VAL A 82 5.44 7.65 -11.58
C VAL A 82 6.21 7.45 -10.28
N PHE A 83 5.56 7.75 -9.16
CA PHE A 83 6.05 7.53 -7.80
C PHE A 83 5.12 6.53 -7.08
N VAL A 84 5.70 5.49 -6.52
CA VAL A 84 5.00 4.40 -5.81
C VAL A 84 5.60 4.27 -4.41
N PRO A 85 5.18 5.11 -3.46
CA PRO A 85 5.62 4.99 -2.08
C PRO A 85 5.01 3.76 -1.41
N ASN A 86 5.80 3.10 -0.58
CA ASN A 86 5.24 2.27 0.48
C ASN A 86 4.82 3.17 1.62
N LEU A 87 3.57 3.07 2.05
CA LEU A 87 3.09 3.73 3.26
C LEU A 87 3.92 3.30 4.47
N VAL A 88 3.99 4.16 5.48
CA VAL A 88 4.70 3.83 6.73
C VAL A 88 4.07 2.57 7.34
N PHE A 89 4.91 1.69 7.88
CA PHE A 89 4.55 0.35 8.37
C PHE A 89 4.36 -0.72 7.28
N PHE A 90 4.59 -0.37 6.02
CA PHE A 90 4.55 -1.32 4.90
C PHE A 90 5.93 -1.44 4.24
N GLY A 91 6.32 -2.67 3.94
CA GLY A 91 7.60 -2.95 3.30
C GLY A 91 8.77 -2.44 4.13
N ARG A 92 9.53 -1.49 3.58
CA ARG A 92 10.75 -0.92 4.20
C ARG A 92 10.55 0.50 4.74
N SER A 93 9.34 1.03 4.71
CA SER A 93 9.02 2.36 5.24
C SER A 93 8.80 2.29 6.75
N VAL A 94 9.49 3.13 7.51
CA VAL A 94 9.55 3.05 8.98
C VAL A 94 9.41 4.43 9.60
N THR A 95 8.89 4.50 10.83
CA THR A 95 8.85 5.71 11.64
C THR A 95 9.01 5.40 13.13
N LYS A 96 9.53 6.35 13.90
CA LYS A 96 9.47 6.34 15.37
C LYS A 96 8.16 6.90 15.93
N SER A 97 7.39 7.65 15.13
CA SER A 97 6.09 8.19 15.51
C SER A 97 5.14 7.08 15.97
N THR A 98 4.23 7.41 16.88
CA THR A 98 3.11 6.55 17.30
C THR A 98 1.81 6.85 16.54
N ASP A 99 1.78 7.89 15.70
CA ASP A 99 0.62 8.23 14.87
C ASP A 99 0.39 7.16 13.79
N ARG A 100 -0.86 6.70 13.67
CA ARG A 100 -1.31 5.63 12.75
C ARG A 100 -2.43 6.09 11.82
N SER A 101 -2.76 7.38 11.83
CA SER A 101 -3.83 7.94 11.02
C SER A 101 -3.49 7.97 9.52
N GLU A 102 -4.52 7.90 8.69
CA GLU A 102 -4.45 8.18 7.25
C GLU A 102 -3.95 9.61 6.95
N VAL A 103 -4.22 10.56 7.86
CA VAL A 103 -3.68 11.92 7.81
C VAL A 103 -2.17 11.91 7.95
N PHE A 104 -1.62 11.14 8.89
CA PHE A 104 -0.18 10.98 9.06
C PHE A 104 0.46 10.35 7.83
N GLN A 105 -0.14 9.29 7.30
CA GLN A 105 0.32 8.67 6.04
C GLN A 105 0.34 9.70 4.90
N ALA A 106 -0.70 10.52 4.76
CA ALA A 106 -0.76 11.58 3.74
C ALA A 106 0.32 12.65 3.94
N LYS A 107 0.62 13.04 5.19
CA LYS A 107 1.75 13.92 5.55
C LYS A 107 3.09 13.32 5.17
N CYS A 108 3.31 12.04 5.44
CA CYS A 108 4.56 11.38 5.08
C CYS A 108 4.78 11.40 3.55
N VAL A 109 3.74 11.06 2.77
CA VAL A 109 3.84 11.11 1.30
C VAL A 109 3.99 12.55 0.79
N GLY A 110 3.27 13.52 1.35
CA GLY A 110 3.41 14.94 0.98
C GLY A 110 4.84 15.46 1.18
N LYS A 111 5.47 15.14 2.33
CA LYS A 111 6.87 15.46 2.62
C LYS A 111 7.84 14.75 1.69
N LEU A 112 7.55 13.49 1.31
CA LEU A 112 8.35 12.79 0.29
C LEU A 112 8.36 13.58 -1.03
N MET A 113 7.18 13.94 -1.53
CA MET A 113 7.08 14.69 -2.79
C MET A 113 7.77 16.06 -2.71
N GLU A 114 7.66 16.74 -1.57
CA GLU A 114 8.38 18.00 -1.29
C GLU A 114 9.90 17.82 -1.34
N LYS A 115 10.45 16.82 -0.64
CA LYS A 115 11.91 16.56 -0.67
C LYS A 115 12.42 16.14 -2.04
N LEU A 116 11.57 15.54 -2.86
CA LEU A 116 11.87 15.21 -4.26
C LEU A 116 11.76 16.43 -5.20
N GLY A 117 11.39 17.60 -4.69
CA GLY A 117 11.21 18.82 -5.50
C GLY A 117 9.97 18.78 -6.40
N VAL A 118 9.00 17.91 -6.10
CA VAL A 118 7.77 17.78 -6.88
C VAL A 118 6.68 18.66 -6.26
N GLU A 119 6.48 19.81 -6.89
CA GLU A 119 5.51 20.81 -6.43
C GLU A 119 4.08 20.41 -6.73
N LYS A 120 3.82 19.94 -7.96
CA LYS A 120 2.50 19.53 -8.44
C LYS A 120 2.46 18.07 -8.88
N PHE A 121 1.40 17.38 -8.51
CA PHE A 121 1.23 15.96 -8.85
C PHE A 121 -0.25 15.55 -8.88
N SER A 122 -0.54 14.50 -9.64
CA SER A 122 -1.79 13.75 -9.53
C SER A 122 -1.63 12.58 -8.58
N VAL A 123 -2.69 12.20 -7.86
CA VAL A 123 -2.67 11.07 -6.92
C VAL A 123 -3.77 10.08 -7.24
N VAL A 124 -3.42 8.79 -7.20
CA VAL A 124 -4.36 7.67 -7.33
C VAL A 124 -4.23 6.82 -6.08
N GLY A 125 -5.34 6.60 -5.40
CA GLY A 125 -5.40 5.74 -4.21
C GLY A 125 -6.49 4.69 -4.35
N THR A 126 -6.21 3.49 -3.83
CA THR A 126 -7.21 2.41 -3.76
C THR A 126 -7.37 1.87 -2.35
N SER A 127 -8.60 1.55 -1.96
CA SER A 127 -8.94 1.07 -0.62
C SER A 127 -8.35 2.00 0.46
N TYR A 128 -7.48 1.51 1.35
CA TYR A 128 -6.79 2.35 2.34
C TYR A 128 -6.07 3.56 1.73
N GLY A 129 -5.39 3.34 0.60
CA GLY A 129 -4.67 4.39 -0.12
C GLY A 129 -5.58 5.49 -0.69
N GLY A 130 -6.87 5.22 -0.87
CA GLY A 130 -7.83 6.25 -1.27
C GLY A 130 -8.18 7.22 -0.14
N PHE A 131 -8.20 6.77 1.13
CA PHE A 131 -8.32 7.69 2.27
C PHE A 131 -7.09 8.61 2.34
N VAL A 132 -5.89 8.04 2.19
CA VAL A 132 -4.65 8.80 2.13
C VAL A 132 -4.68 9.83 0.98
N ALA A 133 -5.04 9.40 -0.23
CA ALA A 133 -5.15 10.28 -1.40
C ALA A 133 -6.18 11.41 -1.20
N TYR A 134 -7.32 11.11 -0.57
CA TYR A 134 -8.32 12.11 -0.19
C TYR A 134 -7.74 13.16 0.77
N HIS A 135 -7.04 12.73 1.82
CA HIS A 135 -6.40 13.64 2.77
C HIS A 135 -5.31 14.48 2.11
N MET A 136 -4.52 13.91 1.19
CA MET A 136 -3.55 14.68 0.40
C MET A 136 -4.23 15.79 -0.41
N ALA A 137 -5.30 15.45 -1.15
CA ALA A 137 -6.05 16.42 -1.95
C ALA A 137 -6.68 17.53 -1.10
N ARG A 138 -7.15 17.20 0.11
CA ARG A 138 -7.73 18.17 1.04
C ARG A 138 -6.69 19.08 1.70
N MET A 139 -5.51 18.55 2.02
CA MET A 139 -4.46 19.31 2.71
C MET A 139 -3.65 20.21 1.78
N TRP A 140 -3.46 19.80 0.53
CA TRP A 140 -2.66 20.54 -0.47
C TRP A 140 -3.41 20.70 -1.80
N PRO A 141 -4.57 21.38 -1.82
CA PRO A 141 -5.35 21.61 -3.05
C PRO A 141 -4.55 22.38 -4.12
N GLU A 142 -3.52 23.12 -3.75
CA GLU A 142 -2.62 23.84 -4.64
C GLU A 142 -1.54 22.94 -5.30
N ARG A 143 -1.27 21.78 -4.69
CA ARG A 143 -0.26 20.81 -5.17
C ARG A 143 -0.90 19.60 -5.87
N VAL A 144 -2.07 19.16 -5.40
CA VAL A 144 -2.76 17.99 -5.96
C VAL A 144 -3.66 18.41 -7.13
N GLU A 145 -3.22 18.15 -8.36
CA GLU A 145 -3.93 18.58 -9.57
C GLU A 145 -5.16 17.72 -9.87
N LYS A 146 -5.05 16.41 -9.64
CA LYS A 146 -6.10 15.43 -9.88
C LYS A 146 -6.03 14.35 -8.81
N VAL A 147 -7.19 13.88 -8.37
CA VAL A 147 -7.33 12.79 -7.42
C VAL A 147 -8.24 11.70 -8.00
N VAL A 148 -7.77 10.46 -7.96
CA VAL A 148 -8.56 9.28 -8.30
C VAL A 148 -8.64 8.39 -7.07
N ILE A 149 -9.87 8.05 -6.68
CA ILE A 149 -10.16 7.21 -5.52
C ILE A 149 -10.90 5.98 -6.04
N ALA A 150 -10.33 4.79 -5.82
CA ALA A 150 -10.89 3.53 -6.28
C ALA A 150 -11.16 2.59 -5.11
N SER A 151 -12.33 1.95 -5.05
CA SER A 151 -12.64 0.97 -4.01
C SER A 151 -12.42 1.46 -2.57
N SER A 152 -12.57 2.77 -2.34
CA SER A 152 -12.44 3.41 -1.03
C SER A 152 -13.71 4.12 -0.68
N ALA A 153 -14.13 3.96 0.56
CA ALA A 153 -15.46 4.34 0.98
C ALA A 153 -15.38 5.58 1.88
N ILE A 154 -14.91 6.68 1.27
CA ILE A 154 -14.57 7.98 1.92
C ILE A 154 -15.76 8.59 2.70
N ASN A 155 -16.98 8.26 2.29
CA ASN A 155 -18.22 8.79 2.86
C ASN A 155 -19.04 7.74 3.63
N LEU A 156 -18.43 6.62 4.07
CA LEU A 156 -19.13 5.64 4.90
C LEU A 156 -19.58 6.26 6.22
N ARG A 157 -20.85 6.11 6.52
CA ARG A 157 -21.41 6.41 7.84
C ARG A 157 -21.37 5.13 8.68
N LYS A 158 -21.44 5.30 10.01
CA LYS A 158 -21.48 4.16 10.95
C LYS A 158 -22.56 3.11 10.61
N GLN A 159 -23.69 3.57 10.07
CA GLN A 159 -24.82 2.73 9.67
C GLN A 159 -24.53 1.87 8.42
N ASP A 160 -23.62 2.31 7.56
CA ASP A 160 -23.24 1.58 6.34
C ASP A 160 -22.32 0.38 6.64
N ASN A 161 -21.64 0.39 7.80
CA ASN A 161 -20.73 -0.69 8.22
C ASN A 161 -21.48 -1.98 8.60
N GLU A 162 -22.72 -1.89 9.10
CA GLU A 162 -23.52 -3.06 9.48
C GLU A 162 -23.80 -3.97 8.27
N GLY A 163 -23.94 -3.37 7.07
CA GLY A 163 -24.08 -4.10 5.81
C GLY A 163 -22.80 -4.81 5.37
N LEU A 164 -21.62 -4.28 5.70
CA LEU A 164 -20.32 -4.83 5.30
C LEU A 164 -20.00 -6.12 6.08
N PHE A 165 -20.13 -6.10 7.40
CA PHE A 165 -19.89 -7.28 8.26
C PHE A 165 -20.84 -8.43 7.92
N LYS A 166 -22.12 -8.11 7.69
CA LYS A 166 -23.15 -9.09 7.32
C LYS A 166 -22.86 -9.73 5.95
N ARG A 167 -22.36 -8.97 4.97
CA ARG A 167 -21.99 -9.49 3.64
C ARG A 167 -20.70 -10.32 3.69
N ALA A 168 -19.72 -9.90 4.49
CA ALA A 168 -18.46 -10.61 4.66
C ALA A 168 -18.61 -11.90 5.50
N LYS A 169 -19.69 -12.03 6.29
CA LYS A 169 -19.94 -13.11 7.24
C LYS A 169 -18.80 -13.25 8.25
N VAL A 170 -18.38 -12.14 8.84
CA VAL A 170 -17.30 -12.10 9.84
C VAL A 170 -17.72 -11.28 11.05
N ASP A 171 -17.30 -11.74 12.22
CA ASP A 171 -17.59 -11.09 13.50
C ASP A 171 -16.62 -9.94 13.78
N ARG A 172 -15.39 -10.03 13.25
CA ARG A 172 -14.32 -9.01 13.40
C ARG A 172 -13.68 -8.74 12.04
N ILE A 173 -13.35 -7.46 11.79
CA ILE A 173 -12.69 -7.07 10.53
C ILE A 173 -11.23 -7.57 10.46
N GLU A 174 -10.57 -7.81 11.60
CA GLU A 174 -9.17 -8.28 11.64
C GLU A 174 -9.04 -9.67 11.02
N ASP A 175 -10.01 -10.54 11.28
CA ASP A 175 -10.04 -11.90 10.74
C ASP A 175 -10.10 -11.93 9.20
N VAL A 176 -10.48 -10.79 8.60
CA VAL A 176 -10.49 -10.56 7.16
C VAL A 176 -9.24 -9.80 6.71
N LEU A 177 -8.90 -8.68 7.35
CA LEU A 177 -7.83 -7.79 6.90
C LEU A 177 -6.42 -8.30 7.21
N LEU A 178 -6.27 -9.15 8.22
CA LEU A 178 -4.99 -9.71 8.67
C LEU A 178 -5.04 -11.25 8.60
N PRO A 179 -5.05 -11.84 7.38
CA PRO A 179 -5.08 -13.28 7.26
C PRO A 179 -3.74 -13.88 7.71
N ALA A 180 -3.80 -14.72 8.75
CA ALA A 180 -2.66 -15.51 9.25
C ALA A 180 -2.57 -16.89 8.58
N THR A 181 -3.66 -17.37 7.95
CA THR A 181 -3.72 -18.67 7.30
C THR A 181 -4.15 -18.57 5.83
N ALA A 182 -3.78 -19.58 5.02
CA ALA A 182 -4.25 -19.71 3.65
C ALA A 182 -5.78 -19.64 3.52
N GLU A 183 -6.52 -20.23 4.47
CA GLU A 183 -7.97 -20.18 4.52
C GLU A 183 -8.50 -18.75 4.71
N GLN A 184 -7.94 -18.02 5.66
CA GLN A 184 -8.28 -16.61 5.91
C GLN A 184 -7.94 -15.74 4.70
N LEU A 185 -6.79 -15.96 4.05
CA LEU A 185 -6.40 -15.22 2.85
C LEU A 185 -7.34 -15.52 1.68
N ARG A 186 -7.75 -16.78 1.48
CA ARG A 186 -8.77 -17.12 0.47
C ARG A 186 -10.10 -16.45 0.76
N LYS A 187 -10.50 -16.40 2.04
CA LYS A 187 -11.73 -15.73 2.47
C LYS A 187 -11.65 -14.23 2.16
N LEU A 188 -10.56 -13.56 2.51
CA LEU A 188 -10.30 -12.17 2.14
C LEU A 188 -10.40 -11.97 0.62
N LEU A 189 -9.67 -12.76 -0.16
CA LEU A 189 -9.67 -12.63 -1.62
C LEU A 189 -11.07 -12.89 -2.22
N SER A 190 -11.87 -13.78 -1.64
CA SER A 190 -13.24 -14.02 -2.08
C SER A 190 -14.19 -12.83 -1.86
N ILE A 191 -13.89 -11.97 -0.89
CA ILE A 191 -14.68 -10.77 -0.59
C ILE A 191 -14.18 -9.59 -1.43
N CYS A 192 -12.87 -9.47 -1.61
CA CYS A 192 -12.24 -8.29 -2.21
C CYS A 192 -11.99 -8.37 -3.72
N THR A 193 -12.14 -9.55 -4.33
CA THR A 193 -11.89 -9.73 -5.77
C THR A 193 -13.14 -10.13 -6.52
N PHE A 194 -13.32 -9.59 -7.71
CA PHE A 194 -14.44 -9.95 -8.60
C PHE A 194 -14.35 -11.43 -9.05
N ARG A 195 -13.14 -11.95 -9.22
CA ARG A 195 -12.87 -13.35 -9.56
C ARG A 195 -11.92 -13.94 -8.51
N PRO A 196 -12.43 -14.73 -7.55
CA PRO A 196 -11.59 -15.33 -6.53
C PRO A 196 -10.54 -16.26 -7.14
N PRO A 197 -9.41 -16.46 -6.45
CA PRO A 197 -8.41 -17.44 -6.85
C PRO A 197 -9.04 -18.82 -7.03
N SER A 198 -8.53 -19.59 -8.00
CA SER A 198 -8.96 -20.97 -8.19
C SER A 198 -8.90 -21.75 -6.87
N ARG A 199 -9.99 -22.47 -6.56
CA ARG A 199 -10.05 -23.39 -5.40
C ARG A 199 -8.96 -24.47 -5.44
N PHE A 200 -8.39 -24.73 -6.62
CA PHE A 200 -7.35 -25.73 -6.84
C PHE A 200 -5.92 -25.20 -6.64
N LEU A 201 -5.72 -23.90 -6.42
CA LEU A 201 -4.41 -23.38 -6.03
C LEU A 201 -4.00 -24.06 -4.70
N PRO A 202 -2.77 -24.56 -4.54
CA PRO A 202 -2.33 -25.16 -3.27
C PRO A 202 -2.16 -24.13 -2.14
N ASP A 203 -2.40 -24.54 -0.88
CA ASP A 203 -2.29 -23.67 0.29
C ASP A 203 -0.89 -23.12 0.52
N PHE A 204 0.16 -23.85 0.10
CA PHE A 204 1.53 -23.37 0.25
C PHE A 204 1.76 -22.05 -0.50
N LEU A 205 1.06 -21.77 -1.61
CA LEU A 205 1.18 -20.50 -2.34
C LEU A 205 0.56 -19.34 -1.57
N PHE A 206 -0.56 -19.58 -0.88
CA PHE A 206 -1.19 -18.56 -0.05
C PHE A 206 -0.35 -18.27 1.21
N ASN A 207 0.18 -19.32 1.84
CA ASN A 207 1.09 -19.17 2.97
C ASN A 207 2.39 -18.44 2.57
N ASP A 208 2.90 -18.71 1.36
CA ASP A 208 4.04 -17.99 0.79
C ASP A 208 3.69 -16.51 0.51
N LEU A 209 2.47 -16.21 0.02
CA LEU A 209 1.99 -14.84 -0.18
C LEU A 209 1.86 -14.05 1.13
N ILE A 210 1.32 -14.70 2.18
CA ILE A 210 1.22 -14.10 3.52
C ILE A 210 2.61 -13.72 4.02
N ARG A 211 3.60 -14.60 3.85
CA ARG A 211 4.98 -14.39 4.29
C ARG A 211 5.72 -13.29 3.52
N GLU A 212 5.52 -13.20 2.21
CA GLU A 212 6.36 -12.36 1.34
C GLU A 212 5.71 -11.03 0.94
N VAL A 213 4.37 -10.97 0.82
CA VAL A 213 3.63 -9.82 0.27
C VAL A 213 2.79 -9.14 1.32
N LEU A 214 2.15 -9.93 2.18
CA LEU A 214 1.45 -9.43 3.35
C LEU A 214 2.44 -9.28 4.52
N LEU A 215 3.61 -8.69 4.26
CA LEU A 215 4.51 -8.20 5.31
C LEU A 215 3.95 -6.90 5.88
N ILE A 216 2.76 -7.03 6.45
CA ILE A 216 2.36 -6.31 7.62
C ILE A 216 2.84 -7.22 8.74
N TRP A 217 4.12 -7.05 9.11
CA TRP A 217 4.74 -7.66 10.29
C TRP A 217 5.45 -9.00 10.06
N GLY A 218 6.64 -9.13 10.66
CA GLY A 218 7.29 -10.43 10.84
C GLY A 218 6.95 -10.99 12.21
N GLU A 219 6.67 -12.28 12.30
CA GLU A 219 6.44 -13.02 13.58
C GLU A 219 7.64 -12.98 14.56
N HIS A 220 8.75 -12.36 14.16
CA HIS A 220 9.97 -12.21 14.95
C HIS A 220 10.42 -10.75 15.12
N ASP A 221 9.54 -9.78 14.82
CA ASP A 221 9.82 -8.37 15.04
C ASP A 221 9.91 -8.09 16.56
N ARG A 222 11.14 -7.99 17.07
CA ARG A 222 11.42 -7.66 18.48
C ARG A 222 11.18 -6.18 18.81
N LEU A 223 10.86 -5.35 17.83
CA LEU A 223 10.67 -3.90 18.00
C LEU A 223 9.20 -3.49 18.13
N PHE A 224 8.24 -4.26 17.59
CA PHE A 224 6.80 -3.95 17.66
C PHE A 224 5.91 -5.19 17.97
N LEU A 225 5.24 -5.17 19.13
CA LEU A 225 4.37 -6.25 19.66
C LEU A 225 2.99 -6.29 18.99
N LEU A 226 2.45 -7.51 18.71
CA LEU A 226 1.17 -7.79 18.02
C LEU A 226 -0.01 -6.93 18.49
N GLU A 227 -0.03 -6.59 19.78
CA GLU A 227 -1.02 -5.71 20.41
C GLU A 227 -1.09 -4.30 19.80
N LYS A 228 0.00 -3.77 19.23
CA LYS A 228 0.03 -2.45 18.58
C LYS A 228 -0.51 -2.47 17.14
N ALA A 229 -0.53 -3.62 16.45
CA ALA A 229 -1.20 -3.76 15.15
C ALA A 229 -2.71 -3.57 15.31
N THR A 230 -3.23 -4.12 16.40
CA THR A 230 -4.63 -4.00 16.82
C THR A 230 -5.01 -2.55 17.18
N GLN A 231 -4.05 -1.69 17.52
CA GLN A 231 -4.31 -0.25 17.69
C GLN A 231 -4.43 0.47 16.33
N LEU A 232 -3.71 0.03 15.29
CA LEU A 232 -3.89 0.53 13.93
C LEU A 232 -5.35 0.37 13.46
N LYS A 233 -5.98 -0.74 13.88
CA LYS A 233 -7.39 -1.05 13.65
C LYS A 233 -8.34 -0.05 14.34
N GLU A 234 -8.01 0.45 15.54
CA GLU A 234 -8.84 1.49 16.16
C GLU A 234 -8.80 2.77 15.33
N TYR A 235 -7.65 3.18 14.79
CA TYR A 235 -7.55 4.39 13.98
C TYR A 235 -8.15 4.26 12.57
N VAL A 236 -7.86 3.16 11.85
CA VAL A 236 -8.36 2.93 10.48
C VAL A 236 -9.88 2.72 10.43
N LEU A 237 -10.49 2.27 11.53
CA LEU A 237 -11.94 2.07 11.66
C LEU A 237 -12.62 3.14 12.52
N SER A 238 -11.87 4.06 13.12
CA SER A 238 -12.44 5.15 13.91
C SER A 238 -13.08 6.15 12.95
N PRO A 239 -14.35 6.53 13.16
CA PRO A 239 -15.00 7.55 12.38
C PRO A 239 -14.45 8.92 12.80
N TYR A 240 -13.41 9.38 12.09
CA TYR A 240 -12.83 10.72 12.17
C TYR A 240 -12.20 11.10 13.52
N VAL A 241 -10.97 11.61 13.42
CA VAL A 241 -10.70 12.98 13.87
C VAL A 241 -10.61 13.85 12.61
#